data_AF-A0A2I0SK29-F1
#
_entry.id   AF-A0A2I0SK29-F1
#
_cell.length_a   1.000
_cell.length_b   1.000
_cell.length_c   1.000
_cell.angle_alpha   90.00
_cell.angle_beta   90.00
_cell.angle_gamma   90.00
#
_symmetry.space_group_name_H-M   'P 1'
#
loop_
_entity.id
_entity.type
_entity.pdbx_description
1 polymer ?
#
loop_
_entity_poly.entity_id
_entity_poly.type
_entity_poly.pdbx_seq_one_letter_code
_entity_poly.pdbx_strand_id
1 'polypeptide(L)'
;MDFNITAREEAVVFHMASLVQDGLSPMDDDLAKELGEEIRPVLQSLLDKGWLVVDDDRELALSTIARHVVSSRRDAEGPSA
;
A
#
# COMPACT_ATOMS: atom_id res chain seq x y z
N MET A 1 -1.17 11.42 -13.29
CA MET A 1 -0.92 10.49 -12.16
C MET A 1 -0.48 11.34 -10.99
N ASP A 2 -1.38 11.49 -10.02
CA ASP A 2 -1.15 12.26 -8.82
C ASP A 2 -0.69 11.31 -7.72
N PHE A 3 0.59 11.40 -7.35
CA PHE A 3 1.16 10.57 -6.28
C PHE A 3 0.96 11.20 -4.90
N ASN A 4 0.12 12.22 -4.77
CA ASN A 4 -0.15 12.84 -3.48
C ASN A 4 -1.11 11.96 -2.67
N ILE A 5 -0.61 11.42 -1.57
CA ILE A 5 -1.38 10.59 -0.63
C ILE A 5 -1.52 11.30 0.71
N THR A 6 -2.69 11.17 1.30
CA THR A 6 -2.98 11.61 2.66
C THR A 6 -2.26 10.73 3.67
N ALA A 7 -2.15 11.19 4.93
CA ALA A 7 -1.54 10.39 6.00
C ALA A 7 -2.25 9.03 6.21
N ARG A 8 -3.56 8.96 5.95
CA ARG A 8 -4.33 7.71 6.03
C ARG A 8 -3.98 6.77 4.88
N GLU A 9 -3.92 7.28 3.66
CA GLU A 9 -3.51 6.51 2.47
C GLU A 9 -2.06 6.01 2.62
N GLU A 10 -1.17 6.85 3.14
CA GLU A 10 0.21 6.48 3.44
C GLU A 10 0.29 5.32 4.44
N ALA A 11 -0.46 5.38 5.54
CA ALA A 11 -0.49 4.28 6.51
C ALA A 11 -0.91 2.94 5.87
N VAL A 12 -1.89 2.95 4.96
CA VAL A 12 -2.31 1.75 4.22
C VAL A 12 -1.22 1.25 3.28
N VAL A 13 -0.56 2.15 2.53
CA VAL A 13 0.56 1.79 1.65
C VAL A 13 1.71 1.15 2.44
N PHE A 14 2.06 1.71 3.60
CA PHE A 14 3.10 1.16 4.48
C PHE A 14 2.69 -0.19 5.07
N HIS A 15 1.43 -0.35 5.47
CA HIS A 15 0.91 -1.62 5.96
C HIS A 15 0.97 -2.71 4.88
N MET A 16 0.52 -2.39 3.67
CA MET A 16 0.63 -3.29 2.52
C MET A 16 2.08 -3.63 2.18
N ALA A 17 3.00 -2.67 2.30
CA ALA A 17 4.41 -2.93 2.05
C ALA A 17 5.02 -3.92 3.06
N SER A 18 4.59 -3.88 4.31
CA SER A 18 4.97 -4.89 5.31
C SER A 18 4.41 -6.26 4.94
N LEU A 19 3.14 -6.35 4.56
CA LEU A 19 2.53 -7.61 4.13
C LEU A 19 3.24 -8.23 2.92
N VAL A 20 3.51 -7.42 1.89
CA VAL A 20 4.24 -7.88 0.69
C VAL A 20 5.65 -8.36 1.02
N GLN A 21 6.31 -7.76 2.02
CA GLN A 21 7.63 -8.24 2.48
C GLN A 21 7.55 -9.57 3.21
N ASP A 22 6.48 -9.79 3.95
CA ASP A 22 6.18 -11.07 4.58
C ASP A 22 5.70 -12.13 3.56
N GLY A 23 5.64 -11.76 2.27
CA GLY A 23 5.20 -12.63 1.18
C GLY A 23 3.68 -12.78 1.10
N LEU A 24 2.93 -11.87 1.71
CA LEU A 24 1.48 -11.84 1.72
C LEU A 24 0.93 -10.86 0.68
N SER A 25 -0.11 -11.29 0.00
CA SER A 25 -0.84 -10.53 -1.03
C SER A 25 -2.31 -10.41 -0.60
N PRO A 26 -2.65 -9.39 0.23
CA PRO A 26 -3.98 -9.29 0.78
C PRO A 26 -5.01 -8.85 -0.28
N MET A 27 -6.26 -9.30 -0.13
CA MET A 27 -7.40 -8.77 -0.86
C MET A 27 -7.99 -7.53 -0.16
N ASP A 28 -8.85 -6.79 -0.87
CA ASP A 28 -9.53 -5.63 -0.28
C ASP A 28 -10.39 -6.02 0.94
N ASP A 29 -11.01 -7.20 0.90
CA ASP A 29 -11.80 -7.74 2.01
C ASP A 29 -10.94 -8.10 3.23
N ASP A 30 -9.72 -8.62 3.02
CA ASP A 30 -8.78 -8.90 4.11
C ASP A 30 -8.31 -7.62 4.78
N LEU A 31 -7.93 -6.61 3.98
CA LEU A 31 -7.57 -5.30 4.52
C LEU A 31 -8.74 -4.62 5.23
N ALA A 32 -9.97 -4.77 4.71
CA ALA A 32 -11.18 -4.22 5.33
C ALA A 32 -11.53 -4.93 6.65
N LYS A 33 -11.23 -6.22 6.77
CA LYS A 33 -11.36 -6.96 8.03
C LYS A 33 -10.33 -6.54 9.07
N GLU A 34 -9.08 -6.32 8.64
CA GLU A 34 -7.95 -5.99 9.52
C GLU A 34 -7.99 -4.51 9.97
N LEU A 35 -8.20 -3.60 9.04
CA LEU A 35 -8.11 -2.14 9.25
C LEU A 35 -9.48 -1.46 9.36
N GLY A 36 -10.57 -2.20 9.12
CA GLY A 36 -11.94 -1.72 9.14
C GLY A 36 -12.47 -1.32 7.77
N GLU A 37 -13.80 -1.40 7.58
CA GLU A 37 -14.44 -1.16 6.28
C GLU A 37 -14.25 0.28 5.74
N GLU A 38 -13.87 1.22 6.60
CA GLU A 38 -13.56 2.61 6.23
C GLU A 38 -12.33 2.75 5.32
N ILE A 39 -11.54 1.68 5.16
CA ILE A 39 -10.39 1.66 4.26
C ILE A 39 -10.76 1.35 2.81
N ARG A 40 -11.93 0.79 2.52
CA ARG A 40 -12.38 0.53 1.13
C ARG A 40 -12.31 1.77 0.22
N PRO A 41 -12.81 2.96 0.60
CA PRO A 41 -12.63 4.17 -0.21
C PRO A 41 -11.16 4.61 -0.32
N VAL A 42 -10.33 4.31 0.69
CA VAL A 42 -8.90 4.61 0.67
C VAL A 42 -8.18 3.73 -0.36
N LEU A 43 -8.47 2.43 -0.39
CA LEU A 43 -7.94 1.49 -1.39
C LEU A 43 -8.34 1.92 -2.80
N GLN A 44 -9.60 2.31 -2.98
CA GLN A 44 -10.09 2.79 -4.28
C GLN A 44 -9.34 4.06 -4.74
N SER A 45 -9.10 5.00 -3.83
CA SER A 45 -8.31 6.21 -4.10
C SER A 45 -6.85 5.88 -4.45
N LEU A 46 -6.24 4.93 -3.75
CA LEU A 46 -4.88 4.46 -4.03
C LEU A 46 -4.77 3.73 -5.38
N LEU A 47 -5.78 2.94 -5.76
CA LEU A 47 -5.88 2.32 -7.08
C LEU A 47 -6.00 3.37 -8.19
N ASP A 48 -6.87 4.37 -8.01
CA ASP A 48 -7.07 5.47 -8.97
C ASP A 48 -5.78 6.30 -9.18
N LYS A 49 -5.06 6.55 -8.08
CA LYS A 49 -3.77 7.25 -8.10
C LYS A 49 -2.60 6.40 -8.63
N GLY A 50 -2.78 5.08 -8.79
CA GLY A 50 -1.75 4.16 -9.26
C GLY A 50 -0.72 3.75 -8.20
N TRP A 51 -1.07 3.84 -6.92
CA TRP A 51 -0.26 3.31 -5.82
C TRP A 51 -0.45 1.81 -5.63
N LEU A 52 -1.68 1.34 -5.84
CA LEU A 52 -2.03 -0.07 -5.81
C LEU A 52 -2.37 -0.54 -7.22
N VAL A 53 -2.15 -1.81 -7.45
CA VAL A 53 -2.58 -2.52 -8.65
C VAL A 53 -3.23 -3.82 -8.23
N VAL A 54 -4.21 -4.27 -9.01
CA VAL A 54 -4.82 -5.59 -8.86
C VAL A 54 -4.04 -6.54 -9.75
N ASP A 55 -3.49 -7.61 -9.18
CA ASP A 55 -2.78 -8.64 -9.94
C ASP A 55 -3.77 -9.62 -10.61
N ASP A 56 -3.27 -10.60 -11.37
CA ASP A 56 -4.09 -11.55 -12.14
C ASP A 56 -5.00 -12.38 -11.24
N ASP A 57 -4.56 -12.67 -10.00
CA ASP A 57 -5.34 -13.38 -8.97
C ASP A 57 -6.36 -12.49 -8.23
N ARG A 58 -6.51 -11.23 -8.63
CA ARG A 58 -7.35 -10.20 -7.96
C ARG A 58 -6.84 -9.75 -6.60
N GLU A 59 -5.60 -10.11 -6.26
CA GLU A 59 -4.92 -9.65 -5.05
C GLU A 59 -4.42 -8.21 -5.21
N LEU A 60 -4.36 -7.47 -4.09
CA LEU A 60 -3.83 -6.11 -4.10
C LEU A 60 -2.31 -6.14 -3.95
N ALA A 61 -1.62 -5.55 -4.94
CA ALA A 61 -0.18 -5.39 -4.94
C ALA A 61 0.22 -3.92 -4.99
N LEU A 62 1.42 -3.63 -4.46
CA LEU A 62 2.01 -2.31 -4.61
C LEU A 62 2.51 -2.10 -6.03
N SER A 63 2.19 -0.95 -6.62
CA SER A 63 2.74 -0.56 -7.91
C SER A 63 4.26 -0.39 -7.84
N THR A 64 4.93 -0.45 -8.98
CA THR A 64 6.39 -0.23 -9.06
C THR A 64 6.82 1.07 -8.41
N ILE A 65 6.01 2.13 -8.55
CA ILE A 65 6.28 3.45 -7.95
C ILE A 65 6.09 3.39 -6.44
N ALA A 66 5.01 2.78 -5.96
CA ALA A 66 4.75 2.63 -4.53
C ALA A 66 5.87 1.83 -3.84
N ARG A 67 6.33 0.73 -4.46
CA ARG A 67 7.48 -0.04 -3.97
C ARG A 67 8.73 0.82 -3.89
N HIS A 68 9.01 1.61 -4.94
CA HIS A 68 10.17 2.51 -4.95
C HIS A 68 10.10 3.57 -3.85
N VAL A 69 8.93 4.19 -3.62
CA VAL A 69 8.77 5.21 -2.58
C VAL A 69 8.90 4.61 -1.19
N VAL A 70 8.29 3.46 -0.93
CA VAL A 70 8.39 2.79 0.37
C VAL A 70 9.81 2.31 0.65
N SER A 71 10.49 1.73 -0.35
CA SER A 71 11.91 1.37 -0.23
C SER A 71 12.77 2.61 0.03
N SER A 72 12.62 3.68 -0.76
CA SER A 72 13.41 4.90 -0.60
C SER A 72 13.20 5.58 0.76
N ARG A 73 11.99 5.52 1.33
CA ARG A 73 11.73 6.09 2.65
C ARG A 73 12.33 5.23 3.76
N ARG A 74 12.31 3.91 3.63
CA ARG A 74 13.02 3.02 4.55
C ARG A 74 14.54 3.16 4.47
N ASP A 75 15.11 3.34 3.28
CA ASP A 75 16.53 3.65 3.10
C ASP A 75 16.90 5.01 3.72
N ALA A 76 16.00 6.00 3.61
CA ALA A 76 16.16 7.29 4.28
C ALA A 76 16.00 7.21 5.82
N GLU A 77 15.30 6.19 6.33
CA GLU A 77 15.14 5.90 7.77
C GLU A 77 16.20 4.92 8.32
N GLY A 78 17.22 4.54 7.55
CA GLY A 78 18.31 3.69 8.00
C GLY A 78 19.60 4.43 8.39
N PRO A 79 20.44 3.84 9.26
CA PRO A 79 20.18 3.56 10.67
C PRO A 79 20.37 4.83 11.52
N SER A 80 19.42 5.17 12.38
CA SER A 80 19.77 6.03 13.53
C SER A 80 20.69 5.21 14.45
N ALA A 81 21.96 5.58 14.46
CA ALA A 81 23.01 5.05 15.34
C ALA A 81 22.72 5.31 16.82
#